data_AF-A0A8S2A9E0-F1
#
_entry.id   AF-A0A8S2A9E0-F1
#
_cell.length_a   1.000
_cell.length_b   1.000
_cell.length_c   1.000
_cell.angle_alpha   90.00
_cell.angle_beta   90.00
_cell.angle_gamma   90.00
#
_symmetry.space_group_name_H-M   'P 1'
#
loop_
_entity.id
_entity.type
_entity.pdbx_description
1 polymer ?
#
loop_
_entity_poly.entity_id
_entity_poly.type
_entity_poly.pdbx_seq_one_letter_code
_entity_poly.pdbx_strand_id
1 'polypeptide(L)'
;MCNRYMEKEGNDGPNPTGKPSPGDFHSDTYNLHFKGLVRQETSAQLSAGFRVAICREEDDSLLFQMKGSLHDSVITVLEAELMALKRGLTEAVSLGISHISICCDSFQIFELVMGRSAPEQENIALLMDDVQRIRRELTSSIPVLVTENQAKFAYKLAKESISIRTPPTEKKTSGGVNIVINSVWSG
;
A
#
# COMPACT_ATOMS: atom_id res chain seq x y z
N MET A 1 -22.68 29.61 50.30
CA MET A 1 -24.15 29.55 50.51
C MET A 1 -24.70 30.98 50.60
N CYS A 2 -25.63 31.30 49.68
CA CYS A 2 -26.66 32.39 49.67
C CYS A 2 -26.17 33.86 49.68
N ASN A 3 -26.57 34.78 48.76
CA ASN A 3 -27.86 35.08 48.08
C ASN A 3 -27.61 35.70 46.67
N ARG A 4 -28.37 35.44 45.57
CA ARG A 4 -29.75 35.90 45.14
C ARG A 4 -29.88 37.44 45.03
N TYR A 5 -30.35 38.14 43.98
CA TYR A 5 -31.12 37.92 42.72
C TYR A 5 -30.90 39.10 41.73
N MET A 6 -31.16 38.92 40.42
CA MET A 6 -32.19 39.63 39.59
C MET A 6 -31.81 39.66 38.08
N GLU A 7 -32.75 39.21 37.25
CA GLU A 7 -32.77 39.29 35.76
C GLU A 7 -32.98 40.72 35.27
N LYS A 8 -32.52 41.05 34.05
CA LYS A 8 -33.24 41.91 33.10
C LYS A 8 -32.90 41.60 31.64
N GLU A 9 -33.91 41.82 30.82
CA GLU A 9 -34.18 41.34 29.47
C GLU A 9 -33.39 41.99 28.33
N GLY A 10 -33.25 41.23 27.23
CA GLY A 10 -33.68 41.60 25.88
C GLY A 10 -33.14 42.88 25.24
N ASN A 11 -32.22 42.72 24.28
CA ASN A 11 -32.16 43.62 23.12
C ASN A 11 -31.70 42.85 21.88
N ASP A 12 -32.63 42.69 20.93
CA ASP A 12 -32.44 42.14 19.60
C ASP A 12 -31.83 43.23 18.70
N GLY A 13 -30.59 43.02 18.26
CA GLY A 13 -29.94 43.82 17.23
C GLY A 13 -28.99 42.93 16.43
N PRO A 14 -28.96 43.00 15.09
CA PRO A 14 -28.11 42.14 14.29
C PRO A 14 -26.68 42.64 14.39
N ASN A 15 -25.81 41.88 15.06
CA ASN A 15 -24.37 42.12 15.02
C ASN A 15 -23.75 41.24 13.93
N PRO A 16 -23.18 41.82 12.85
CA PRO A 16 -22.46 41.05 11.84
C PRO A 16 -21.01 40.86 12.33
N THR A 17 -20.81 40.01 13.32
CA THR A 17 -19.48 39.48 13.63
C THR A 17 -19.53 37.98 13.55
N GLY A 18 -19.13 37.47 12.39
CA GLY A 18 -18.85 36.07 12.20
C GLY A 18 -17.78 35.61 13.19
N LYS A 19 -18.10 34.52 13.88
CA LYS A 19 -17.13 33.44 14.03
C LYS A 19 -17.68 32.29 13.19
N PRO A 20 -16.91 31.70 12.27
CA PRO A 20 -17.25 30.36 11.84
C PRO A 20 -17.35 29.53 13.11
N SER A 21 -18.43 28.74 13.27
CA SER A 21 -18.39 27.59 14.15
C SER A 21 -17.08 26.84 13.88
N PRO A 22 -16.46 26.17 14.87
CA PRO A 22 -15.47 25.15 14.59
C PRO A 22 -16.19 24.09 13.77
N GLY A 23 -16.26 24.31 12.46
CA GLY A 23 -16.77 23.35 11.51
C GLY A 23 -15.88 22.14 11.63
N ASP A 24 -16.50 20.99 11.55
CA ASP A 24 -15.87 19.68 11.45
C ASP A 24 -14.68 19.74 10.50
N PHE A 25 -13.49 20.04 11.04
CA PHE A 25 -12.26 19.66 10.39
C PHE A 25 -12.15 18.17 10.66
N HIS A 26 -12.90 17.37 9.91
CA HIS A 26 -12.59 15.96 9.78
C HIS A 26 -11.16 15.94 9.22
N SER A 27 -10.18 15.71 10.09
CA SER A 27 -8.84 15.41 9.63
C SER A 27 -8.97 14.07 8.92
N ASP A 28 -9.02 14.11 7.59
CA ASP A 28 -9.14 12.90 6.80
C ASP A 28 -7.92 12.02 7.10
N THR A 29 -8.17 10.92 7.83
CA THR A 29 -7.17 9.89 8.10
C THR A 29 -7.26 8.81 7.04
N TYR A 30 -6.10 8.34 6.60
CA TYR A 30 -6.00 7.34 5.54
C TYR A 30 -5.25 6.10 5.98
N ASN A 31 -5.63 4.96 5.44
CA ASN A 31 -4.93 3.69 5.62
C ASN A 31 -4.05 3.41 4.39
N LEU A 32 -2.77 3.13 4.62
CA LEU A 32 -1.85 2.64 3.62
C LEU A 32 -1.70 1.12 3.75
N HIS A 33 -2.12 0.43 2.71
CA HIS A 33 -1.92 -1.01 2.55
C HIS A 33 -0.88 -1.28 1.47
N PHE A 34 0.00 -2.22 1.74
CA PHE A 34 1.08 -2.57 0.83
C PHE A 34 1.40 -4.06 0.91
N LYS A 35 1.80 -4.65 -0.21
CA LYS A 35 2.20 -6.06 -0.24
C LYS A 35 3.22 -6.31 -1.34
N GLY A 36 4.28 -7.00 -1.00
CA GLY A 36 5.27 -7.55 -1.92
C GLY A 36 4.92 -8.99 -2.27
N LEU A 37 5.16 -9.37 -3.52
CA LEU A 37 4.96 -10.71 -4.02
C LEU A 37 6.21 -11.12 -4.80
N VAL A 38 6.77 -12.27 -4.47
CA VAL A 38 7.82 -12.90 -5.27
C VAL A 38 7.26 -14.20 -5.81
N ARG A 39 7.20 -14.32 -7.13
CA ARG A 39 6.75 -15.52 -7.83
C ARG A 39 7.93 -16.15 -8.54
N GLN A 40 8.09 -17.45 -8.35
CA GLN A 40 8.96 -18.24 -9.20
C GLN A 40 8.24 -18.56 -10.51
N GLU A 41 8.78 -18.07 -11.63
CA GLU A 41 8.21 -18.34 -12.96
C GLU A 41 8.89 -19.54 -13.62
N THR A 42 10.22 -19.67 -13.48
CA THR A 42 11.01 -20.84 -13.93
C THR A 42 12.16 -21.13 -12.97
N SER A 43 12.94 -22.21 -13.19
CA SER A 43 14.07 -22.56 -12.32
C SER A 43 15.19 -21.48 -12.29
N ALA A 44 15.17 -20.53 -13.23
CA ALA A 44 16.18 -19.47 -13.34
C ALA A 44 15.60 -18.04 -13.31
N GLN A 45 14.27 -17.89 -13.22
CA GLN A 45 13.63 -16.57 -13.29
C GLN A 45 12.62 -16.38 -12.16
N LEU A 46 12.99 -15.48 -11.24
CA LEU A 46 12.11 -14.93 -10.22
C LEU A 46 11.49 -13.65 -10.76
N SER A 47 10.17 -13.53 -10.64
CA SER A 47 9.39 -12.36 -10.96
C SER A 47 8.91 -11.77 -9.63
N ALA A 48 9.44 -10.61 -9.27
CA ALA A 48 9.02 -9.89 -8.09
C ALA A 48 8.09 -8.74 -8.48
N GLY A 49 7.18 -8.41 -7.59
CA GLY A 49 6.26 -7.31 -7.78
C GLY A 49 5.68 -6.85 -6.46
N PHE A 50 4.96 -5.74 -6.52
CA PHE A 50 4.33 -5.19 -5.34
C PHE A 50 3.00 -4.55 -5.67
N ARG A 51 2.25 -4.27 -4.60
CA ARG A 51 0.96 -3.61 -4.63
C ARG A 51 0.86 -2.60 -3.52
N VAL A 52 0.13 -1.53 -3.79
CA VAL A 52 -0.16 -0.45 -2.86
C VAL A 52 -1.62 -0.08 -3.03
N ALA A 53 -2.29 0.20 -1.92
CA ALA A 53 -3.59 0.84 -1.87
C ALA A 53 -3.62 1.88 -0.75
N ILE A 54 -4.28 3.01 -1.01
CA ILE A 54 -4.58 4.03 0.00
C ILE A 54 -6.10 4.20 0.02
N CYS A 55 -6.70 4.07 1.20
CA CYS A 55 -8.12 4.29 1.41
C CYS A 55 -8.39 5.23 2.57
N ARG A 56 -9.54 5.90 2.57
CA ARG A 56 -10.03 6.69 3.70
C ARG A 56 -10.40 5.74 4.84
N GLU A 57 -10.03 6.10 6.07
CA GLU A 57 -10.26 5.26 7.25
C GLU A 57 -11.77 5.11 7.60
N GLU A 58 -12.57 6.14 7.33
CA GLU A 58 -13.98 6.20 7.71
C GLU A 58 -14.88 5.18 6.98
N ASP A 59 -14.68 5.04 5.66
CA ASP A 59 -15.59 4.29 4.78
C ASP A 59 -14.85 3.30 3.86
N ASP A 60 -13.55 3.10 4.09
CA ASP A 60 -12.66 2.30 3.25
C ASP A 60 -12.65 2.74 1.77
N SER A 61 -13.05 3.97 1.46
CA SER A 61 -13.09 4.46 0.08
C SER A 61 -11.68 4.50 -0.52
N LEU A 62 -11.50 3.79 -1.65
CA LEU A 62 -10.22 3.68 -2.33
C LEU A 62 -9.87 4.99 -3.03
N LEU A 63 -8.78 5.63 -2.59
CA LEU A 63 -8.23 6.83 -3.22
C LEU A 63 -7.18 6.52 -4.27
N PHE A 64 -6.35 5.52 -3.98
CA PHE A 64 -5.23 5.19 -4.84
C PHE A 64 -4.97 3.69 -4.83
N GLN A 65 -4.60 3.16 -6.00
CA GLN A 65 -4.12 1.80 -6.12
C GLN A 65 -3.07 1.72 -7.21
N MET A 66 -2.00 0.97 -6.95
CA MET A 66 -1.04 0.60 -7.99
C MET A 66 -0.46 -0.79 -7.82
N LYS A 67 0.11 -1.28 -8.91
CA LYS A 67 0.98 -2.45 -8.96
C LYS A 67 2.27 -2.09 -9.67
N GLY A 68 3.38 -2.64 -9.22
CA GLY A 68 4.68 -2.50 -9.87
C GLY A 68 5.34 -3.86 -10.04
N SER A 69 6.11 -4.02 -11.12
CA SER A 69 7.05 -5.12 -11.28
C SER A 69 8.42 -4.70 -10.79
N LEU A 70 9.16 -5.64 -10.23
CA LEU A 70 10.53 -5.48 -9.81
C LEU A 70 11.37 -6.38 -10.71
N HIS A 71 12.20 -5.77 -11.56
CA HIS A 71 13.05 -6.46 -12.52
C HIS A 71 14.43 -6.67 -11.91
N ASP A 72 14.51 -7.53 -10.90
CA ASP A 72 15.80 -7.98 -10.38
C ASP A 72 15.72 -9.43 -9.91
N SER A 73 16.78 -10.17 -10.22
CA SER A 73 16.82 -11.64 -10.11
C SER A 73 16.89 -12.16 -8.67
N VAL A 74 17.19 -11.30 -7.69
CA VAL A 74 17.44 -11.68 -6.28
C VAL A 74 16.71 -10.75 -5.31
N ILE A 75 15.45 -10.38 -5.60
CA ILE A 75 14.64 -9.60 -4.65
C ILE A 75 13.97 -10.52 -3.63
N THR A 76 14.16 -10.20 -2.36
CA THR A 76 13.47 -10.89 -1.27
C THR A 76 12.03 -10.40 -1.12
N VAL A 77 11.16 -11.20 -0.48
CA VAL A 77 9.78 -10.76 -0.19
C VAL A 77 9.77 -9.52 0.69
N LEU A 78 10.64 -9.46 1.71
CA LEU A 78 10.77 -8.31 2.61
C LEU A 78 11.17 -7.06 1.84
N GLU A 79 12.15 -7.16 0.94
CA GLU A 79 12.57 -6.04 0.09
C GLU A 79 11.45 -5.55 -0.82
N ALA A 80 10.71 -6.48 -1.46
CA ALA A 80 9.55 -6.12 -2.27
C ALA A 80 8.45 -5.43 -1.43
N GLU A 81 8.22 -5.86 -0.19
CA GLU A 81 7.27 -5.24 0.73
C GLU A 81 7.72 -3.84 1.17
N LEU A 82 9.00 -3.64 1.48
CA LEU A 82 9.52 -2.32 1.85
C LEU A 82 9.57 -1.35 0.66
N MET A 83 9.84 -1.85 -0.56
CA MET A 83 9.68 -1.06 -1.78
C MET A 83 8.22 -0.65 -1.99
N ALA A 84 7.27 -1.54 -1.72
CA ALA A 84 5.84 -1.22 -1.74
C ALA A 84 5.48 -0.13 -0.74
N LEU A 85 5.97 -0.24 0.50
CA LEU A 85 5.78 0.75 1.55
C LEU A 85 6.35 2.12 1.14
N LYS A 86 7.61 2.15 0.69
CA LYS A 86 8.26 3.39 0.21
C LYS A 86 7.44 4.04 -0.89
N ARG A 87 7.00 3.25 -1.87
CA ARG A 87 6.20 3.76 -2.98
C ARG A 87 4.86 4.31 -2.49
N GLY A 88 4.17 3.60 -1.62
CA GLY A 88 2.89 4.07 -1.08
C GLY A 88 2.98 5.34 -0.26
N LEU A 89 4.03 5.50 0.55
CA LEU A 89 4.27 6.75 1.28
C LEU A 89 4.58 7.93 0.34
N THR A 90 5.36 7.67 -0.72
CA THR A 90 5.68 8.70 -1.72
C THR A 90 4.41 9.20 -2.43
N GLU A 91 3.52 8.26 -2.80
CA GLU A 91 2.24 8.59 -3.43
C GLU A 91 1.32 9.32 -2.43
N ALA A 92 1.29 8.91 -1.16
CA ALA A 92 0.50 9.61 -0.14
C ALA A 92 0.91 11.08 0.00
N VAL A 93 2.22 11.35 0.09
CA VAL A 93 2.75 12.73 0.13
C VAL A 93 2.38 13.49 -1.15
N SER A 94 2.51 12.85 -2.31
CA SER A 94 2.16 13.44 -3.61
C SER A 94 0.67 13.79 -3.73
N LEU A 95 -0.20 13.05 -3.04
CA LEU A 95 -1.63 13.31 -2.94
C LEU A 95 -2.00 14.38 -1.91
N GLY A 96 -1.02 14.94 -1.17
CA GLY A 96 -1.26 15.91 -0.12
C GLY A 96 -1.87 15.32 1.15
N ILE A 97 -1.78 13.99 1.34
CA ILE A 97 -2.20 13.32 2.57
C ILE A 97 -1.27 13.74 3.70
N SER A 98 -1.85 14.12 4.84
CA SER A 98 -1.10 14.56 6.02
C SER A 98 -1.13 13.55 7.18
N HIS A 99 -2.20 12.75 7.28
CA HIS A 99 -2.41 11.79 8.37
C HIS A 99 -2.61 10.39 7.78
N ILE A 100 -1.70 9.47 8.11
CA ILE A 100 -1.74 8.11 7.57
C ILE A 100 -1.43 7.05 8.62
N SER A 101 -2.21 5.97 8.57
CA SER A 101 -1.99 4.71 9.27
C SER A 101 -1.30 3.72 8.33
N ILE A 102 -0.12 3.25 8.68
CA ILE A 102 0.64 2.27 7.89
C ILE A 102 0.26 0.87 8.37
N CYS A 103 -0.58 0.19 7.59
CA CYS A 103 -1.09 -1.14 7.94
C CYS A 103 -0.05 -2.23 7.63
N CYS A 104 0.62 -2.71 8.67
CA CYS A 104 1.62 -3.78 8.61
C CYS A 104 0.97 -5.13 8.90
N ASP A 105 1.10 -6.09 7.98
CA ASP A 105 0.61 -7.47 8.18
C ASP A 105 1.70 -8.43 8.67
N SER A 106 2.95 -7.95 8.75
CA SER A 106 4.11 -8.64 9.30
C SER A 106 4.65 -7.90 10.52
N PHE A 107 4.88 -8.63 11.61
CA PHE A 107 5.50 -8.10 12.82
C PHE A 107 6.92 -7.56 12.56
N GLN A 108 7.67 -8.20 11.65
CA GLN A 108 9.02 -7.75 11.28
C GLN A 108 8.98 -6.35 10.67
N ILE A 109 8.07 -6.11 9.72
CA ILE A 109 7.92 -4.79 9.08
C ILE A 109 7.43 -3.77 10.10
N PHE A 110 6.46 -4.14 10.94
CA PHE A 110 5.98 -3.26 11.99
C PHE A 110 7.11 -2.77 12.90
N GLU A 111 7.97 -3.66 13.40
CA GLU A 111 9.09 -3.27 14.28
C GLU A 111 10.17 -2.45 13.55
N LEU A 112 10.43 -2.72 12.27
CA LEU A 112 11.33 -1.90 11.44
C LEU A 112 10.79 -0.48 11.25
N VAL A 113 9.50 -0.34 10.91
CA VAL A 113 8.87 0.98 10.71
C VAL A 113 8.78 1.74 12.03
N MET A 114 8.51 1.05 13.14
CA MET A 114 8.55 1.62 14.50
C MET A 114 9.96 2.05 14.94
N GLY A 115 11.01 1.61 14.24
CA GLY A 115 12.41 1.88 14.62
C GLY A 115 12.87 1.10 15.85
N ARG A 116 12.19 -0.01 16.17
CA ARG A 116 12.52 -0.89 17.32
C ARG A 116 13.50 -1.99 16.95
N SER A 117 13.57 -2.33 15.67
CA SER A 117 14.51 -3.30 15.11
C SER A 117 15.45 -2.63 14.12
N ALA A 118 16.72 -3.04 14.14
CA ALA A 118 17.70 -2.62 13.14
C ALA A 118 17.59 -3.52 11.89
N PRO A 119 17.72 -2.95 10.68
CA PRO A 119 17.92 -3.72 9.46
C PRO A 119 19.19 -4.57 9.53
N GLU A 120 19.11 -5.83 9.12
CA GLU A 120 20.28 -6.73 9.08
C GLU A 120 21.13 -6.54 7.81
N GLN A 121 20.50 -6.12 6.72
CA GLN A 121 21.12 -6.02 5.40
C GLN A 121 21.19 -4.55 4.96
N GLU A 122 22.28 -4.17 4.29
CA GLU A 122 22.54 -2.78 3.88
C GLU A 122 21.47 -2.24 2.91
N ASN A 123 21.02 -3.06 1.94
CA ASN A 123 19.94 -2.67 1.03
C ASN A 123 18.62 -2.38 1.78
N ILE A 124 18.31 -3.16 2.83
CA ILE A 124 17.15 -2.93 3.69
C ILE A 124 17.35 -1.65 4.52
N ALA A 125 18.57 -1.40 5.02
CA ALA A 125 18.88 -0.17 5.75
C ALA A 125 18.63 1.08 4.90
N LEU A 126 19.15 1.11 3.67
CA LEU A 126 18.93 2.21 2.73
C LEU A 126 17.46 2.42 2.39
N LEU A 127 16.70 1.33 2.19
CA LEU A 127 15.25 1.41 1.98
C LEU A 127 14.52 1.98 3.20
N MET A 128 14.91 1.60 4.41
CA MET A 128 14.32 2.11 5.64
C MET A 128 14.68 3.58 5.88
N ASP A 129 15.89 4.02 5.54
CA ASP A 129 16.27 5.44 5.61
C ASP A 129 15.39 6.30 4.70
N ASP A 130 15.12 5.84 3.48
CA ASP A 130 14.17 6.48 2.58
C ASP A 130 12.76 6.53 3.20
N VAL A 131 12.27 5.41 3.73
CA VAL A 131 10.95 5.33 4.39
C VAL A 131 10.87 6.33 5.54
N GLN A 132 11.86 6.37 6.43
CA GLN A 132 11.86 7.31 7.56
C GLN A 132 11.99 8.77 7.12
N ARG A 133 12.66 9.04 5.99
CA ARG A 133 12.71 10.39 5.41
C ARG A 133 11.33 10.83 4.91
N ILE A 134 10.67 10.02 4.10
CA ILE A 134 9.35 10.33 3.55
C ILE A 134 8.31 10.47 4.67
N ARG A 135 8.37 9.62 5.71
CA ARG A 135 7.45 9.71 6.85
C ARG A 135 7.50 11.06 7.58
N ARG A 136 8.65 11.74 7.56
CA ARG A 136 8.81 13.07 8.17
C ARG A 136 8.15 14.20 7.37
N GLU A 137 7.74 13.93 6.13
CA GLU A 137 6.99 14.88 5.30
C GLU A 137 5.48 14.86 5.64
N LEU A 138 5.02 13.84 6.36
CA LEU A 138 3.65 13.70 6.84
C LEU A 138 3.48 14.34 8.23
N THR A 139 2.32 14.93 8.49
CA THR A 139 1.98 15.45 9.84
C THR A 139 1.86 14.31 10.86
N SER A 140 1.25 13.19 10.45
CA SER A 140 1.11 11.99 11.27
C SER A 140 1.31 10.73 10.43
N SER A 141 2.14 9.82 10.93
CA SER A 141 2.46 8.54 10.27
C SER A 141 2.57 7.43 11.31
N ILE A 142 1.47 6.71 11.53
CA ILE A 142 1.33 5.75 12.64
C ILE A 142 1.39 4.32 12.08
N PRO A 143 2.38 3.51 12.45
CA PRO A 143 2.38 2.09 12.11
C PRO A 143 1.32 1.36 12.93
N VAL A 144 0.53 0.51 12.26
CA VAL A 144 -0.51 -0.30 12.88
C VAL A 144 -0.33 -1.75 12.46
N LEU A 145 -0.25 -2.67 13.42
CA LEU A 145 -0.25 -4.09 13.14
C LEU A 145 -1.68 -4.55 12.86
N VAL A 146 -1.95 -5.01 11.64
CA VAL A 146 -3.29 -5.47 11.24
C VAL A 146 -3.39 -6.98 11.38
N THR A 147 -4.55 -7.45 11.86
CA THR A 147 -4.83 -8.89 11.90
C THR A 147 -5.08 -9.45 10.51
N GLU A 148 -4.85 -10.75 10.31
CA GLU A 148 -4.99 -11.40 9.00
C GLU A 148 -6.39 -11.18 8.35
N ASN A 149 -7.44 -10.97 9.14
CA ASN A 149 -8.79 -10.70 8.63
C ASN A 149 -8.95 -9.28 8.07
N GLN A 150 -8.37 -8.28 8.72
CA GLN A 150 -8.34 -6.89 8.22
C GLN A 150 -7.37 -6.77 7.05
N ALA A 151 -6.21 -7.43 7.15
CA ALA A 151 -5.28 -7.58 6.05
C ALA A 151 -5.92 -8.29 4.85
N LYS A 152 -6.78 -9.30 5.04
CA LYS A 152 -7.53 -9.97 3.97
C LYS A 152 -8.50 -9.04 3.24
N PHE A 153 -9.09 -8.04 3.91
CA PHE A 153 -9.97 -7.06 3.25
C PHE A 153 -9.16 -6.08 2.39
N ALA A 154 -8.12 -5.49 2.98
CA ALA A 154 -7.15 -4.66 2.27
C ALA A 154 -6.47 -5.40 1.11
N TYR A 155 -6.10 -6.66 1.33
CA TYR A 155 -5.54 -7.56 0.32
C TYR A 155 -6.58 -7.91 -0.75
N LYS A 156 -7.86 -8.10 -0.43
CA LYS A 156 -8.91 -8.29 -1.46
C LYS A 156 -9.05 -7.06 -2.34
N LEU A 157 -9.12 -5.87 -1.75
CA LEU A 157 -9.09 -4.60 -2.49
C LEU A 157 -7.82 -4.50 -3.35
N ALA A 158 -6.68 -4.87 -2.77
CA ALA A 158 -5.41 -5.02 -3.45
C ALA A 158 -5.20 -6.40 -4.11
N LYS A 159 -6.24 -7.13 -4.54
CA LYS A 159 -6.10 -8.39 -5.29
C LYS A 159 -6.96 -8.41 -6.54
N GLU A 160 -8.13 -7.77 -6.54
CA GLU A 160 -9.07 -7.82 -7.66
C GLU A 160 -8.55 -7.24 -9.01
N SER A 161 -7.41 -6.53 -9.04
CA SER A 161 -6.82 -6.00 -10.28
C SER A 161 -5.66 -6.81 -10.91
N ILE A 162 -5.45 -8.06 -10.48
CA ILE A 162 -4.52 -8.99 -11.15
C ILE A 162 -5.23 -9.68 -12.33
N SER A 163 -5.41 -8.96 -13.44
CA SER A 163 -5.33 -9.62 -14.75
C SER A 163 -3.86 -9.56 -15.16
N ILE A 164 -3.10 -10.62 -14.85
CA ILE A 164 -1.81 -10.82 -15.50
C ILE A 164 -2.17 -11.31 -16.90
N ARG A 165 -1.85 -10.48 -17.89
CA ARG A 165 -1.95 -10.82 -19.31
C ARG A 165 -1.21 -12.13 -19.51
N THR A 166 -1.95 -13.21 -19.78
CA THR A 166 -1.37 -14.39 -20.40
C THR A 166 -0.71 -13.93 -21.71
N PRO A 167 0.55 -14.29 -21.98
CA PRO A 167 1.10 -14.05 -23.31
C PRO A 167 0.16 -14.69 -24.34
N PRO A 168 -0.05 -14.06 -25.52
CA PRO A 168 -0.86 -14.66 -26.56
C PRO A 168 -0.27 -16.04 -26.84
N THR A 169 -1.07 -17.08 -26.68
CA THR A 169 -0.70 -18.41 -27.13
C THR A 169 -0.56 -18.29 -28.64
N GLU A 170 0.67 -18.23 -29.15
CA GLU A 170 0.92 -18.41 -30.56
C GLU A 170 0.37 -19.78 -30.94
N LYS A 171 -0.81 -19.78 -31.57
CA LYS A 171 -1.28 -20.93 -32.32
C LYS A 171 -0.31 -21.09 -33.49
N LYS A 172 0.69 -21.96 -33.33
CA LYS A 172 1.41 -22.53 -34.45
C LYS A 172 0.41 -23.38 -35.23
N THR A 173 -0.20 -22.77 -36.24
CA THR A 173 -0.93 -23.49 -37.28
C THR A 173 0.05 -24.41 -37.98
N SER A 174 -0.21 -25.71 -37.90
CA SER A 174 0.45 -26.72 -38.70
C SER A 174 0.24 -26.45 -40.19
N GLY A 175 1.33 -26.30 -40.93
CA GLY A 175 1.39 -26.43 -42.37
C GLY A 175 2.60 -27.30 -42.69
N GLY A 176 2.35 -28.51 -43.18
CA GLY A 176 3.31 -29.61 -43.19
C GLY A 176 4.51 -29.45 -44.12
N VAL A 177 5.58 -30.17 -43.77
CA VAL A 177 6.57 -30.68 -44.72
C VAL A 177 6.88 -32.12 -44.31
N ASN A 178 6.64 -33.06 -45.23
CA ASN A 178 6.98 -34.47 -45.13
C ASN A 178 8.49 -34.65 -44.96
N ILE A 179 8.91 -35.46 -43.99
CA ILE A 179 10.20 -36.17 -44.07
C ILE A 179 9.93 -37.66 -43.83
N VAL A 180 10.19 -38.41 -44.89
CA VAL A 180 10.12 -39.86 -45.03
C VAL A 180 11.11 -40.51 -44.05
N ILE A 181 10.64 -41.41 -43.20
CA ILE A 181 11.50 -42.38 -42.52
C ILE A 181 11.39 -43.72 -43.23
N ASN A 182 12.44 -44.05 -43.98
CA ASN A 182 12.66 -45.36 -44.57
C ASN A 182 12.77 -46.42 -43.47
N SER A 183 12.16 -47.55 -43.75
CA SER A 183 12.30 -48.84 -43.09
C SER A 183 13.74 -49.37 -43.12
N VAL A 184 14.04 -50.30 -42.19
CA VAL A 184 14.80 -51.58 -42.36
C VAL A 184 15.71 -51.92 -41.15
N TRP A 185 15.28 -52.99 -40.43
CA TRP A 185 16.05 -54.10 -39.79
C TRP A 185 16.88 -53.79 -38.52
N SER A 186 17.08 -54.67 -37.55
CA SER A 186 16.77 -56.10 -37.28
C SER A 186 17.05 -56.37 -35.79
N GLY A 187 16.46 -57.41 -35.23
CA GLY A 187 16.80 -57.97 -33.91
C GLY A 187 15.65 -58.75 -33.31
#